data_AF-A0A3P7IYR0-F1
#
_entry.id   AF-A0A3P7IYR0-F1
#
_cell.length_a   1.000
_cell.length_b   1.000
_cell.length_c   1.000
_cell.angle_alpha   90.00
_cell.angle_beta   90.00
_cell.angle_gamma   90.00
#
_symmetry.space_group_name_H-M   'P 1'
#
loop_
_entity.id
_entity.type
_entity.pdbx_description
1 polymer ?
#
loop_
_entity_poly.entity_id
_entity_poly.type
_entity_poly.pdbx_seq_one_letter_code
_entity_poly.pdbx_strand_id
1 'polypeptide(L)'
;MVLDMDLFREEKGGNPEIIRASQRNRYKDPALVDKVIELDQAWRKARFLLDVFNRQKNVLSKAIGEKMKGLSVTQIKKLRTILDEKMAETKVDLVAMIDGFDGDRGTTVAGGRGYFLKGALVFLEQAIIQLALQKLGEKGFTPLYTPFFMRKEVMQEVAQLSQFDEELYKVRA
;
A
#
# COMPACT_ATOMS: atom_id res chain seq x y z
N MET A 1 -7.60 1.31 -5.39
CA MET A 1 -8.42 2.54 -5.53
C MET A 1 -9.48 2.52 -4.45
N VAL A 2 -9.44 3.50 -3.54
CA VAL A 2 -10.43 3.65 -2.46
C VAL A 2 -11.73 4.25 -3.01
N LEU A 3 -12.87 3.93 -2.40
CA LEU A 3 -14.14 4.56 -2.73
C LEU A 3 -14.17 5.99 -2.18
N ASP A 4 -14.81 6.90 -2.91
CA ASP A 4 -15.02 8.27 -2.45
C ASP A 4 -15.93 8.27 -1.21
N MET A 5 -15.58 9.09 -0.22
CA MET A 5 -16.34 9.27 1.00
C MET A 5 -17.71 9.91 0.74
N ASP A 6 -17.86 10.69 -0.34
CA ASP A 6 -19.15 11.30 -0.68
C ASP A 6 -20.20 10.26 -1.11
N LEU A 7 -19.78 9.07 -1.55
CA LEU A 7 -20.70 7.95 -1.83
C LEU A 7 -21.37 7.40 -0.56
N PHE A 8 -20.76 7.58 0.61
CA PHE A 8 -21.30 7.17 1.91
C PHE A 8 -22.25 8.22 2.51
N ARG A 9 -22.48 9.35 1.82
CA ARG A 9 -23.21 10.51 2.36
C ARG A 9 -24.47 10.78 1.57
N GLU A 10 -25.62 10.49 2.18
CA GLU A 10 -26.94 10.73 1.56
C GLU A 10 -27.17 12.22 1.23
N GLU A 11 -26.77 13.13 2.12
CA GLU A 11 -26.94 14.58 1.90
C GLU A 11 -26.10 15.15 0.76
N LYS A 12 -25.06 14.43 0.31
CA LYS A 12 -24.26 14.80 -0.86
C LYS A 12 -24.67 14.05 -2.13
N GLY A 13 -25.79 13.33 -2.10
CA GLY A 13 -26.29 12.54 -3.23
C GLY A 13 -25.69 11.14 -3.33
N GLY A 14 -24.94 10.67 -2.32
CA GLY A 14 -24.45 9.29 -2.22
C GLY A 14 -25.53 8.32 -1.76
N ASN A 15 -25.35 7.03 -2.04
CA ASN A 15 -26.26 5.98 -1.59
C ASN A 15 -25.48 4.84 -0.89
N PRO A 16 -25.44 4.83 0.46
CA PRO A 16 -24.75 3.81 1.23
C PRO A 16 -25.25 2.39 0.98
N GLU A 17 -26.50 2.20 0.55
CA GLU A 17 -27.08 0.88 0.34
C GLU A 17 -26.43 0.14 -0.83
N ILE A 18 -25.99 0.88 -1.85
CA ILE A 18 -25.23 0.30 -2.98
C ILE A 18 -23.91 -0.31 -2.47
N ILE A 19 -23.27 0.35 -1.50
CA ILE A 19 -22.02 -0.10 -0.91
C ILE A 19 -22.28 -1.32 -0.02
N ARG A 20 -23.37 -1.32 0.77
CA ARG A 20 -23.79 -2.50 1.55
C ARG A 20 -24.08 -3.71 0.66
N ALA A 21 -24.79 -3.53 -0.45
CA ALA A 21 -25.06 -4.58 -1.42
C ALA A 21 -23.76 -5.11 -2.05
N SER A 22 -22.82 -4.23 -2.40
CA SER A 22 -21.48 -4.62 -2.89
C SER A 22 -20.71 -5.45 -1.88
N GLN A 23 -20.76 -5.09 -0.58
CA GLN A 23 -20.13 -5.86 0.50
C GLN A 23 -20.77 -7.25 0.65
N ARG A 24 -22.11 -7.35 0.61
CA ARG A 24 -22.83 -8.64 0.64
C ARG A 24 -22.46 -9.53 -0.54
N ASN A 25 -22.43 -8.97 -1.75
CA ASN A 25 -22.04 -9.70 -2.96
C ASN A 25 -20.58 -10.17 -2.92
N ARG A 26 -19.73 -9.47 -2.17
CA ARG A 26 -18.32 -9.83 -1.93
C ARG A 26 -18.15 -10.75 -0.71
N TYR A 27 -19.24 -11.18 -0.08
CA TYR A 27 -19.24 -11.98 1.15
C TYR A 27 -18.42 -11.33 2.28
N LYS A 28 -18.39 -9.99 2.31
CA LYS A 28 -17.74 -9.19 3.36
C LYS A 28 -18.79 -8.58 4.28
N ASP A 29 -18.34 -8.22 5.48
CA ASP A 29 -19.20 -7.61 6.50
C ASP A 29 -19.77 -6.25 6.02
N PRO A 30 -21.11 -6.13 5.88
CA PRO A 30 -21.75 -4.86 5.55
C PRO A 30 -21.74 -3.86 6.70
N ALA A 31 -21.58 -4.30 7.96
CA ALA A 31 -21.55 -3.43 9.13
C ALA A 31 -20.36 -2.46 9.12
N LEU A 32 -19.32 -2.77 8.33
CA LEU A 32 -18.21 -1.85 8.07
C LEU A 32 -18.68 -0.53 7.45
N VAL A 33 -19.75 -0.55 6.64
CA VAL A 33 -20.32 0.66 6.04
C VAL A 33 -20.93 1.56 7.11
N ASP A 34 -21.66 0.97 8.05
CA ASP A 34 -22.31 1.73 9.13
C ASP A 34 -21.27 2.30 10.10
N LYS A 35 -20.22 1.54 10.39
CA LYS A 35 -19.08 2.00 11.18
C LYS A 35 -18.35 3.18 10.52
N VAL A 36 -18.21 3.19 9.19
CA VAL A 36 -17.64 4.32 8.45
C VAL A 36 -18.52 5.56 8.57
N ILE A 37 -19.85 5.42 8.45
CA ILE A 37 -20.79 6.53 8.61
C ILE A 37 -20.72 7.11 10.03
N GLU A 38 -20.69 6.26 11.05
CA GLU A 38 -20.57 6.67 12.45
C GLU A 38 -19.27 7.45 12.70
N LEU A 39 -18.13 6.93 12.22
CA LEU A 39 -16.83 7.58 12.36
C LEU A 39 -16.77 8.91 11.59
N ASP A 40 -17.37 9.00 10.40
CA ASP A 40 -17.47 10.26 9.65
C ASP A 40 -18.33 11.30 10.40
N GLN A 41 -19.46 10.90 11.00
CA GLN A 41 -20.26 11.79 11.84
C GLN A 41 -19.50 12.28 13.08
N ALA A 42 -18.78 11.38 13.76
CA ALA A 42 -17.93 11.72 14.89
C ALA A 42 -16.80 12.69 14.49
N TRP A 43 -16.15 12.44 13.35
CA TRP A 43 -15.14 13.32 12.78
C TRP A 43 -15.71 14.70 12.45
N ARG A 44 -16.91 14.81 11.88
CA ARG A 44 -17.56 16.10 11.59
C ARG A 44 -17.89 16.88 12.86
N LYS A 45 -18.39 16.22 13.90
CA LYS A 45 -18.62 16.85 15.22
C LYS A 45 -17.31 17.36 15.80
N ALA A 46 -16.26 16.54 15.77
CA ALA A 46 -14.93 16.93 16.22
C ALA A 46 -14.33 18.07 15.38
N ARG A 47 -14.56 18.08 14.07
CA ARG A 47 -14.12 19.14 13.16
C ARG A 47 -14.82 20.47 13.45
N PHE A 48 -16.13 20.44 13.68
CA PHE A 48 -16.88 21.64 14.10
C PHE A 48 -16.35 22.18 15.43
N LEU A 49 -16.14 21.30 16.41
CA LEU A 49 -15.52 21.69 17.68
C LEU A 49 -14.11 22.25 17.47
N LEU A 50 -13.30 21.64 16.62
CA LEU A 50 -11.98 22.14 16.24
C LEU A 50 -12.06 23.53 15.60
N ASP A 51 -13.05 23.81 14.75
CA ASP A 51 -13.22 25.13 14.14
C ASP A 51 -13.66 26.18 15.19
N VAL A 52 -14.52 25.79 16.15
CA VAL A 52 -14.88 26.62 17.32
C VAL A 52 -13.64 26.90 18.18
N PHE A 53 -12.86 25.87 18.51
CA PHE A 53 -11.63 26.00 19.27
C PHE A 53 -10.56 26.78 18.51
N ASN A 54 -10.45 26.65 17.18
CA ASN A 54 -9.53 27.45 16.37
C ASN A 54 -9.94 28.93 16.34
N ARG A 55 -11.24 29.24 16.33
CA ARG A 55 -11.71 30.64 16.50
C ARG A 55 -11.30 31.17 17.86
N GLN A 56 -11.54 30.42 18.93
CA GLN A 56 -11.12 30.78 20.29
C GLN A 56 -9.59 30.89 20.39
N LYS A 57 -8.85 29.96 19.77
CA LYS A 57 -7.40 29.97 19.70
C LYS A 57 -6.89 31.18 18.94
N ASN A 58 -7.48 31.57 17.81
CA ASN A 58 -7.06 32.76 17.08
C ASN A 58 -7.30 34.04 17.90
N VAL A 59 -8.38 34.09 18.68
CA VAL A 59 -8.63 35.17 19.66
C VAL A 59 -7.55 35.16 20.75
N LEU A 60 -7.23 33.98 21.31
CA LEU A 60 -6.20 33.83 22.34
C LEU A 60 -4.78 34.07 21.79
N SER A 61 -4.48 33.64 20.56
CA SER A 61 -3.22 33.82 19.85
C SER A 61 -3.03 35.25 19.39
N LYS A 62 -4.10 36.03 19.19
CA LYS A 62 -4.00 37.49 19.06
C LYS A 62 -3.55 38.10 20.39
N ALA A 63 -4.13 37.64 21.51
CA ALA A 63 -3.74 38.07 22.87
C ALA A 63 -2.35 37.55 23.33
N ILE A 64 -1.87 36.42 22.79
CA ILE A 64 -0.56 35.81 23.09
C ILE A 64 0.52 36.23 22.09
N GLY A 65 0.15 36.54 20.84
CA GLY A 65 1.05 37.10 19.82
C GLY A 65 1.54 38.51 20.19
N GLU A 66 0.79 39.20 21.04
CA GLU A 66 1.23 40.38 21.78
C GLU A 66 2.32 40.06 22.84
N LYS A 67 2.60 38.78 23.13
CA LYS A 67 3.32 38.36 24.33
C LYS A 67 4.38 37.24 24.22
N MET A 68 4.85 36.80 23.04
CA MET A 68 6.26 36.34 22.79
C MET A 68 6.46 35.47 21.52
N LYS A 69 7.65 35.63 20.89
CA LYS A 69 8.24 34.85 19.78
C LYS A 69 9.14 33.70 20.29
N GLY A 70 9.15 32.53 19.62
CA GLY A 70 10.31 31.62 19.52
C GLY A 70 10.10 30.08 19.64
N LEU A 71 10.28 29.35 18.49
CA LEU A 71 10.90 28.01 18.19
C LEU A 71 10.62 26.73 19.06
N SER A 72 10.76 25.43 18.64
CA SER A 72 10.99 24.68 17.38
C SER A 72 10.53 23.19 17.54
N VAL A 73 10.41 22.45 16.43
CA VAL A 73 9.90 21.06 16.32
C VAL A 73 11.02 20.04 16.49
N THR A 74 11.08 19.34 17.63
CA THR A 74 12.10 18.31 17.87
C THR A 74 11.54 17.16 18.71
N GLN A 75 10.62 16.34 18.16
CA GLN A 75 10.23 15.08 18.85
C GLN A 75 9.45 14.02 18.04
N ILE A 76 9.31 14.12 16.71
CA ILE A 76 8.52 13.14 15.92
C ILE A 76 9.43 12.27 15.05
N LYS A 77 10.38 11.55 15.68
CA LYS A 77 11.34 10.68 14.96
C LYS A 77 11.42 9.24 15.47
N LYS A 78 10.52 8.81 16.38
CA LYS A 78 10.74 7.57 17.14
C LYS A 78 9.76 6.41 16.94
N LEU A 79 8.87 6.44 15.94
CA LEU A 79 7.83 5.41 15.80
C LEU A 79 7.72 4.88 14.36
N ARG A 80 8.83 4.43 13.75
CA ARG A 80 8.78 3.74 12.45
C ARG A 80 9.86 2.67 12.29
N THR A 81 9.97 1.81 13.29
CA THR A 81 10.79 0.60 13.27
C THR A 81 9.95 -0.47 13.93
N ILE A 82 9.94 -1.69 13.39
CA ILE A 82 8.90 -2.73 13.60
C ILE A 82 7.74 -2.44 12.65
N LEU A 83 7.73 -3.00 11.44
CA LEU A 83 6.91 -4.17 11.17
C LEU A 83 7.32 -4.73 9.80
N ASP A 84 8.59 -5.13 9.66
CA ASP A 84 9.24 -5.59 8.43
C ASP A 84 9.44 -7.09 8.54
N GLU A 85 8.59 -7.93 7.93
CA GLU A 85 8.73 -9.40 7.72
C GLU A 85 7.33 -9.92 7.29
N LYS A 86 7.04 -10.67 6.22
CA LYS A 86 7.82 -11.47 5.25
C LYS A 86 6.85 -12.02 4.18
N MET A 87 7.38 -12.42 3.02
CA MET A 87 6.71 -12.76 1.74
C MET A 87 6.64 -14.28 1.40
N ALA A 88 5.68 -14.65 0.53
CA ALA A 88 5.78 -15.37 -0.78
C ALA A 88 5.83 -16.93 -0.99
N GLU A 89 4.80 -17.38 -1.77
CA GLU A 89 4.76 -18.11 -3.08
C GLU A 89 5.39 -19.48 -3.35
N THR A 90 4.71 -20.36 -4.14
CA THR A 90 5.19 -21.16 -5.33
C THR A 90 5.14 -22.71 -5.38
N LYS A 91 5.17 -23.21 -6.65
CA LYS A 91 4.81 -24.50 -7.32
C LYS A 91 5.95 -24.85 -8.33
N VAL A 92 6.53 -26.07 -8.38
CA VAL A 92 7.94 -26.32 -8.85
C VAL A 92 8.22 -27.31 -10.03
N ASP A 93 7.30 -28.12 -10.55
CA ASP A 93 7.75 -29.39 -11.21
C ASP A 93 8.26 -29.38 -12.68
N LEU A 94 8.38 -28.26 -13.40
CA LEU A 94 8.78 -28.27 -14.83
C LEU A 94 10.25 -27.92 -15.11
N VAL A 95 10.96 -27.33 -14.16
CA VAL A 95 12.27 -26.69 -14.41
C VAL A 95 13.45 -27.66 -14.28
N ALA A 96 13.26 -28.78 -13.58
CA ALA A 96 14.32 -29.76 -13.30
C ALA A 96 14.77 -30.58 -14.53
N MET A 97 13.94 -30.69 -15.58
CA MET A 97 14.22 -31.58 -16.71
C MET A 97 15.28 -31.08 -17.69
N ILE A 98 15.66 -29.80 -17.64
CA ILE A 98 16.56 -29.17 -18.63
C ILE A 98 17.88 -28.68 -18.03
N ASP A 99 18.21 -29.09 -16.79
CA ASP A 99 19.31 -28.55 -15.96
C ASP A 99 19.37 -27.00 -15.97
N GLY A 100 18.22 -26.38 -16.21
CA GLY A 100 18.08 -24.94 -16.28
C GLY A 100 17.93 -24.30 -14.90
N PHE A 101 17.87 -25.11 -13.84
CA PHE A 101 17.54 -24.71 -12.49
C PHE A 101 18.27 -25.54 -11.46
N ASP A 102 18.74 -24.87 -10.41
CA ASP A 102 19.39 -25.49 -9.26
C ASP A 102 18.67 -25.08 -7.97
N GLY A 103 17.74 -25.94 -7.55
CA GLY A 103 16.94 -25.73 -6.34
C GLY A 103 17.70 -26.09 -5.06
N ASP A 104 18.61 -27.06 -5.11
CA ASP A 104 19.36 -27.51 -3.93
C ASP A 104 20.36 -26.44 -3.47
N ARG A 105 21.13 -25.88 -4.41
CA ARG A 105 22.02 -24.74 -4.11
C ARG A 105 21.22 -23.49 -3.79
N GLY A 106 20.12 -23.25 -4.50
CA GLY A 106 19.25 -22.11 -4.26
C GLY A 106 18.65 -22.11 -2.85
N THR A 107 18.17 -23.26 -2.40
CA THR A 107 17.62 -23.44 -1.05
C THR A 107 18.68 -23.24 0.02
N THR A 108 19.90 -23.72 -0.22
CA THR A 108 21.04 -23.53 0.69
C THR A 108 21.39 -22.05 0.86
N VAL A 109 21.31 -21.25 -0.20
CA VAL A 109 21.72 -19.83 -0.19
C VAL A 109 20.61 -18.90 0.27
N ALA A 110 19.38 -19.07 -0.23
CA ALA A 110 18.28 -18.12 -0.04
C ALA A 110 17.13 -18.64 0.85
N GLY A 111 17.22 -19.89 1.34
CA GLY A 111 16.17 -20.53 2.12
C GLY A 111 15.07 -21.17 1.24
N GLY A 112 13.95 -21.54 1.85
CA GLY A 112 12.87 -22.26 1.15
C GLY A 112 12.44 -21.56 -0.15
N ARG A 113 12.34 -22.36 -1.22
CA ARG A 113 12.01 -21.91 -2.61
C ARG A 113 13.06 -21.02 -3.27
N GLY A 114 14.25 -20.90 -2.69
CA GLY A 114 15.41 -20.31 -3.35
C GLY A 114 15.87 -21.16 -4.54
N TYR A 115 16.30 -20.50 -5.62
CA TYR A 115 16.78 -21.17 -6.82
C TYR A 115 17.84 -20.37 -7.57
N PHE A 116 18.67 -21.07 -8.32
CA PHE A 116 19.49 -20.47 -9.37
C PHE A 116 18.95 -20.86 -10.74
N LEU A 117 18.74 -19.89 -11.62
CA LEU A 117 18.53 -20.15 -13.04
C LEU A 117 19.87 -20.31 -13.73
N LYS A 118 19.99 -21.28 -14.64
CA LYS A 118 21.23 -21.65 -15.32
C LYS A 118 21.00 -21.94 -16.80
N GLY A 119 22.08 -21.84 -17.58
CA GLY A 119 22.14 -22.32 -18.96
C GLY A 119 21.09 -21.68 -19.87
N ALA A 120 20.41 -22.51 -20.67
CA ALA A 120 19.45 -22.06 -21.68
C ALA A 120 18.29 -21.24 -21.09
N LEU A 121 17.89 -21.49 -19.84
CA LEU A 121 16.79 -20.76 -19.22
C LEU A 121 17.10 -19.29 -18.94
N VAL A 122 18.37 -18.95 -18.68
CA VAL A 122 18.78 -17.54 -18.51
C VAL A 122 18.59 -16.78 -19.81
N PHE A 123 19.02 -17.36 -20.94
CA PHE A 123 18.81 -16.75 -22.25
C PHE A 123 17.33 -16.69 -22.62
N LEU A 124 16.54 -17.70 -22.25
CA LEU A 124 15.10 -17.70 -22.46
C LEU A 124 14.41 -16.57 -21.67
N GLU A 125 14.77 -16.37 -20.40
CA GLU A 125 14.25 -15.26 -19.58
C GLU A 125 14.54 -13.91 -20.25
N GLN A 126 15.79 -13.67 -20.67
CA GLN A 126 16.17 -12.43 -21.35
C GLN A 126 15.44 -12.24 -22.68
N ALA A 127 15.28 -13.31 -23.47
CA ALA A 127 14.55 -13.25 -24.73
C ALA A 127 13.07 -12.90 -24.52
N ILE A 128 12.42 -13.45 -23.48
CA ILE A 128 11.03 -13.15 -23.14
C ILE A 128 10.88 -11.69 -22.71
N ILE A 129 11.78 -11.19 -21.84
CA ILE A 129 11.78 -9.79 -21.40
C ILE A 129 11.90 -8.86 -22.62
N GLN A 130 12.86 -9.13 -23.50
CA GLN A 130 13.10 -8.32 -24.70
C GLN A 130 11.91 -8.31 -25.66
N LEU A 131 11.31 -9.48 -25.90
CA LEU A 131 10.12 -9.62 -26.74
C LEU A 131 8.92 -8.85 -26.17
N ALA A 132 8.70 -8.91 -24.85
CA ALA A 132 7.62 -8.21 -24.18
C ALA A 132 7.79 -6.67 -24.30
N LEU A 133 9.01 -6.17 -24.09
CA LEU A 133 9.32 -4.75 -24.22
C LEU A 133 9.09 -4.24 -25.65
N GLN A 134 9.54 -4.99 -26.66
CA GLN A 134 9.32 -4.62 -28.07
C GLN A 134 7.84 -4.58 -28.43
N LYS A 135 7.08 -5.63 -28.07
CA LYS A 135 5.64 -5.71 -28.35
C LYS A 135 4.83 -4.58 -27.71
N LEU A 136 5.22 -4.15 -26.50
CA LEU A 136 4.57 -3.03 -25.83
C LEU A 136 5.02 -1.68 -26.40
N GLY A 137 6.30 -1.56 -26.79
CA GLY A 137 6.84 -0.38 -27.46
C GLY A 137 6.16 -0.10 -28.80
N GLU A 138 5.90 -1.13 -29.61
CA GLU A 138 5.14 -1.03 -30.87
C GLU A 138 3.71 -0.52 -30.67
N LYS A 139 3.13 -0.73 -29.48
CA LYS A 139 1.80 -0.23 -29.09
C LYS A 139 1.85 1.17 -28.45
N GLY A 140 3.02 1.81 -28.44
CA GLY A 140 3.20 3.16 -27.91
C GLY A 140 3.40 3.24 -26.39
N PHE A 141 3.62 2.12 -25.70
CA PHE A 141 3.97 2.16 -24.27
C PHE A 141 5.45 2.54 -24.09
N THR A 142 5.75 3.34 -23.07
CA THR A 142 7.12 3.71 -22.71
C THR A 142 7.73 2.69 -21.76
N PRO A 143 8.88 2.06 -22.10
CA PRO A 143 9.61 1.20 -21.17
C PRO A 143 10.06 1.98 -19.93
N LEU A 144 9.80 1.43 -18.74
CA LEU A 144 10.18 2.04 -17.47
C LEU A 144 10.78 0.98 -16.54
N TYR A 145 12.08 1.12 -16.25
CA TYR A 145 12.74 0.33 -15.22
C TYR A 145 12.48 0.94 -13.84
N THR A 146 11.98 0.13 -12.90
CA THR A 146 11.52 0.61 -11.59
C THR A 146 12.44 0.13 -10.46
N PRO A 147 12.55 0.88 -9.36
CA PRO A 147 13.18 0.38 -8.15
C PRO A 147 12.41 -0.83 -7.59
N PHE A 148 13.15 -1.85 -7.12
CA PHE A 148 12.55 -3.08 -6.57
C PHE A 148 12.17 -2.97 -5.09
N PHE A 149 12.41 -1.81 -4.49
CA PHE A 149 12.00 -1.48 -3.13
C PHE A 149 11.30 -0.13 -3.12
N MET A 150 10.33 0.01 -2.22
CA MET A 150 9.55 1.23 -2.09
C MET A 150 9.38 1.60 -0.61
N ARG A 151 9.28 2.90 -0.33
CA ARG A 151 8.96 3.37 1.01
C ARG A 151 7.56 2.91 1.41
N LYS A 152 7.39 2.51 2.66
CA LYS A 152 6.12 1.99 3.20
C LYS A 152 4.95 2.93 2.94
N GLU A 153 5.14 4.23 3.14
CA GLU A 153 4.08 5.24 2.96
C GLU A 153 3.49 5.22 1.55
N VAL A 154 4.33 5.04 0.53
CA VAL A 154 3.90 4.99 -0.87
C VAL A 154 3.28 3.61 -1.19
N MET A 155 3.83 2.53 -0.61
CA MET A 155 3.28 1.18 -0.79
C MET A 155 1.85 1.04 -0.26
N GLN A 156 1.53 1.71 0.86
CA GLN A 156 0.21 1.64 1.48
C GLN A 156 -0.90 2.26 0.64
N GLU A 157 -0.57 3.13 -0.32
CA GLU A 157 -1.54 3.73 -1.22
C GLU A 157 -1.93 2.80 -2.37
N VAL A 158 -1.05 1.86 -2.72
CA VAL A 158 -1.21 0.98 -3.88
C VAL A 158 -1.52 -0.47 -3.53
N ALA A 159 -1.13 -0.93 -2.34
CA ALA A 159 -1.31 -2.30 -1.86
C ALA A 159 -2.43 -2.41 -0.80
N GLN A 160 -3.13 -3.54 -0.79
CA GLN A 160 -4.12 -3.85 0.25
C GLN A 160 -3.43 -4.36 1.53
N LEU A 161 -4.09 -4.18 2.69
CA LEU A 161 -3.56 -4.58 3.99
C LEU A 161 -3.16 -6.06 4.05
N SER A 162 -3.95 -6.97 3.49
CA SER A 162 -3.63 -8.40 3.47
C SER A 162 -2.35 -8.73 2.67
N GLN A 163 -2.01 -7.90 1.66
CA GLN A 163 -0.80 -8.10 0.85
C GLN A 163 0.48 -7.75 1.63
N PHE A 164 0.39 -6.93 2.67
CA PHE A 164 1.55 -6.64 3.52
C PHE A 164 2.00 -7.84 4.34
N ASP A 165 1.05 -8.70 4.72
CA ASP A 165 1.31 -9.82 5.63
C ASP A 165 1.70 -11.10 4.86
N GLU A 166 1.19 -11.28 3.64
CA GLU A 166 1.38 -12.51 2.86
C GLU A 166 2.32 -12.32 1.64
N GLU A 167 2.40 -11.12 1.06
CA GLU A 167 2.98 -10.87 -0.26
C GLU A 167 4.12 -9.83 -0.31
N LEU A 168 4.47 -9.11 0.77
CA LEU A 168 5.59 -8.12 0.75
C LEU A 168 6.78 -8.46 1.68
N TYR A 169 7.99 -8.62 1.10
CA TYR A 169 9.26 -8.66 1.83
C TYR A 169 9.54 -7.26 2.31
N LYS A 170 10.06 -7.15 3.51
CA LYS A 170 10.33 -5.86 4.09
C LYS A 170 11.82 -5.73 4.42
N VAL A 171 12.37 -4.60 4.01
CA VAL A 171 13.80 -4.32 3.95
C VAL A 171 14.16 -3.33 5.05
N ARG A 172 15.00 -3.76 6.00
CA ARG A 172 15.59 -2.90 7.05
C ARG A 172 17.03 -2.57 6.67
N ALA A 173 17.42 -1.31 6.83
CA ALA A 173 18.80 -0.84 6.71
C ALA A 173 19.44 -0.68 8.08
#